data_AF-A0A961PUL2-F1
#
_entry.id   AF-A0A961PUL2-F1
#
_cell.length_a   1.000
_cell.length_b   1.000
_cell.length_c   1.000
_cell.angle_alpha   90.00
_cell.angle_beta   90.00
_cell.angle_gamma   90.00
#
_symmetry.space_group_name_H-M   'P 1'
#
loop_
_entity.id
_entity.type
_entity.pdbx_description
1 polymer ?
#
loop_
_entity_poly.entity_id
_entity_poly.type
_entity_poly.pdbx_seq_one_letter_code
_entity_poly.pdbx_strand_id
1 'polypeptide(L)'
;MKRLLPVILAILGLAAGTGAGLFLRPAPPDVAADHGGEGAPETGEDQGEPQADEHAEPPATERPDTTQSSREYVKLNNQFVVPVVTDAKVSALIVLSLSIEVAAGQKETVFALEPKLRDSFLQVLFNHANSGGFDGAFTSGEKMRDLRGSLFEAAVAVLGPIASDVLVIDIVRQDV
;
A
#
# COMPACT_ATOMS: atom_id res chain seq x y z
N MET A 1 29.94 33.31 9.46
CA MET A 1 28.80 33.41 8.53
C MET A 1 28.37 32.08 7.85
N LYS A 2 28.91 30.90 8.21
CA LYS A 2 28.48 29.59 7.64
C LYS A 2 27.30 28.89 8.37
N ARG A 3 26.75 29.50 9.43
CA ARG A 3 25.65 28.94 10.24
C ARG A 3 24.31 29.68 10.09
N LEU A 4 24.31 30.83 9.41
CA LEU A 4 23.09 31.61 9.13
C LEU A 4 22.37 31.14 7.85
N LEU A 5 23.13 30.65 6.87
CA LEU A 5 22.59 30.12 5.61
C LEU A 5 21.52 29.01 5.79
N PRO A 6 21.71 27.98 6.65
CA PRO A 6 20.68 26.96 6.82
C PRO A 6 19.40 27.50 7.49
N VAL A 7 19.53 28.49 8.37
CA VAL A 7 18.37 29.11 9.05
C VAL A 7 17.56 29.96 8.08
N ILE A 8 18.23 30.74 7.23
CA ILE A 8 17.57 31.56 6.21
C ILE A 8 16.88 30.67 5.17
N LEU A 9 17.50 29.57 4.75
CA LEU A 9 16.89 28.60 3.84
C LEU A 9 15.66 27.91 4.46
N ALA A 10 15.72 27.56 5.75
CA ALA A 10 14.59 26.98 6.44
C ALA A 10 13.39 27.95 6.49
N ILE A 11 13.64 29.22 6.81
CA ILE A 11 12.59 30.25 6.88
C ILE A 11 12.00 30.50 5.48
N LEU A 12 12.84 30.65 4.45
CA LEU A 12 12.39 30.87 3.09
C LEU A 12 11.60 29.67 2.54
N GLY A 13 12.06 28.45 2.79
CA GLY A 13 11.37 27.24 2.35
C GLY A 13 10.00 27.10 3.01
N LEU A 14 9.90 27.39 4.31
CA LEU A 14 8.65 27.30 5.05
C LEU A 14 7.64 28.36 4.61
N ALA A 15 8.10 29.60 4.40
CA ALA A 15 7.27 30.69 3.89
C ALA A 15 6.80 30.43 2.44
N ALA A 16 7.69 29.94 1.57
CA ALA A 16 7.35 29.61 0.19
C ALA A 16 6.36 28.44 0.11
N GLY A 17 6.55 27.39 0.92
CA GLY A 17 5.67 26.22 0.95
C GLY A 17 4.25 26.55 1.43
N THR A 18 4.13 27.31 2.52
CA THR A 18 2.80 27.72 3.04
C THR A 18 2.09 28.68 2.10
N GLY A 19 2.80 29.67 1.52
CA GLY A 19 2.22 30.59 0.55
C GLY A 19 1.70 29.88 -0.70
N ALA A 20 2.47 28.95 -1.25
CA ALA A 20 2.06 28.18 -2.43
C ALA A 20 0.87 27.27 -2.14
N GLY A 21 0.85 26.59 -0.98
CA GLY A 21 -0.26 25.71 -0.59
C GLY A 21 -1.60 26.44 -0.45
N LEU A 22 -1.59 27.66 0.09
CA LEU A 22 -2.80 28.48 0.20
C LEU A 22 -3.25 29.03 -1.17
N PHE A 23 -2.31 29.40 -2.04
CA PHE A 23 -2.64 29.94 -3.36
C PHE A 23 -3.17 28.87 -4.33
N LEU A 24 -2.63 27.65 -4.26
CA LEU A 24 -3.01 26.53 -5.15
C LEU A 24 -4.17 25.70 -4.62
N ARG A 25 -4.75 26.05 -3.45
CA ARG A 25 -5.85 25.30 -2.86
C ARG A 25 -7.07 25.33 -3.81
N PRO A 26 -7.55 24.18 -4.30
CA PRO A 26 -8.72 24.13 -5.17
C PRO A 26 -9.97 24.63 -4.45
N ALA A 27 -10.85 25.33 -5.16
CA ALA A 27 -12.15 25.72 -4.63
C ALA A 27 -12.99 24.47 -4.31
N PRO A 28 -13.72 24.43 -3.19
CA PRO A 28 -14.63 23.34 -2.88
C PRO A 28 -15.70 23.20 -3.96
N PRO A 29 -16.05 21.98 -4.40
CA PRO A 29 -17.13 21.80 -5.36
C PRO A 29 -18.48 22.19 -4.72
N ASP A 30 -19.24 23.02 -5.42
CA ASP A 30 -20.60 23.36 -5.06
C ASP A 30 -21.49 22.12 -5.13
N VAL A 31 -21.98 21.67 -3.97
CA VAL A 31 -23.02 20.65 -3.90
C VAL A 31 -24.33 21.26 -4.38
N ALA A 32 -24.69 20.95 -5.62
CA ALA A 32 -26.02 21.22 -6.16
C ALA A 32 -27.07 20.53 -5.28
N ALA A 33 -28.03 21.33 -4.83
CA ALA A 33 -29.20 20.88 -4.09
C ALA A 33 -30.10 20.00 -4.97
N ASP A 34 -30.39 18.78 -4.52
CA ASP A 34 -31.65 18.12 -4.79
C ASP A 34 -32.07 17.34 -3.54
N HIS A 35 -32.99 17.94 -2.79
CA HIS A 35 -34.08 17.30 -2.07
C HIS A 35 -34.92 18.42 -1.46
N GLY A 36 -35.87 18.91 -2.26
CA GLY A 36 -36.94 19.78 -1.80
C GLY A 36 -37.92 19.00 -0.93
N GLY A 37 -38.09 19.47 0.30
CA GLY A 37 -39.17 19.10 1.19
C GLY A 37 -39.26 20.19 2.26
N GLU A 38 -40.19 21.10 2.07
CA GLU A 38 -40.40 22.34 2.82
C GLU A 38 -40.15 22.27 4.33
N GLY A 39 -39.28 23.14 4.81
CA GLY A 39 -39.48 23.85 6.07
C GLY A 39 -39.67 25.33 5.75
N ALA A 40 -40.75 25.93 6.24
CA ALA A 40 -40.94 27.38 6.25
C ALA A 40 -41.30 27.80 7.69
N PRO A 41 -41.06 29.06 8.08
CA PRO A 41 -39.76 29.59 8.52
C PRO A 41 -39.93 30.26 9.89
N GLU A 42 -38.93 31.02 10.38
CA GLU A 42 -39.01 32.29 11.17
C GLU A 42 -37.62 32.52 11.83
N THR A 43 -36.71 33.35 11.31
CA THR A 43 -36.58 34.84 11.32
C THR A 43 -36.26 35.50 12.67
N GLY A 44 -35.18 36.31 12.68
CA GLY A 44 -34.91 37.40 13.63
C GLY A 44 -33.65 37.20 14.48
N GLU A 45 -32.45 37.66 14.07
CA GLU A 45 -31.88 39.02 14.26
C GLU A 45 -31.59 39.36 15.75
N ASP A 46 -30.49 39.96 16.21
CA ASP A 46 -29.20 40.41 15.67
C ASP A 46 -28.36 40.92 16.90
N GLN A 47 -27.02 40.97 16.74
CA GLN A 47 -26.02 41.84 17.38
C GLN A 47 -25.37 41.49 18.74
N GLY A 48 -24.04 41.27 18.69
CA GLY A 48 -23.11 41.43 19.81
C GLY A 48 -21.73 40.75 19.64
N GLU A 49 -20.83 41.28 18.79
CA GLU A 49 -19.36 41.02 18.82
C GLU A 49 -18.71 41.64 20.09
N PRO A 50 -17.46 41.32 20.54
CA PRO A 50 -16.29 40.94 19.73
C PRO A 50 -15.24 39.96 20.35
N GLN A 51 -14.22 39.63 19.54
CA GLN A 51 -12.81 39.31 19.87
C GLN A 51 -12.36 37.91 20.34
N ALA A 52 -11.42 37.40 19.51
CA ALA A 52 -10.09 36.89 19.84
C ALA A 52 -9.90 35.42 20.28
N ASP A 53 -9.08 34.77 19.44
CA ASP A 53 -7.98 33.85 19.74
C ASP A 53 -8.21 32.37 20.12
N GLU A 54 -7.30 31.58 19.55
CA GLU A 54 -6.85 30.25 19.97
C GLU A 54 -7.90 29.12 19.97
N HIS A 55 -8.11 28.53 18.79
CA HIS A 55 -8.36 27.08 18.73
C HIS A 55 -7.05 26.36 18.47
N ALA A 56 -6.40 26.04 19.59
CA ALA A 56 -5.41 24.99 19.68
C ALA A 56 -5.89 23.76 18.93
N GLU A 57 -5.03 23.26 18.06
CA GLU A 57 -5.17 21.99 17.36
C GLU A 57 -5.56 20.91 18.38
N PRO A 58 -6.76 20.30 18.29
CA PRO A 58 -7.08 19.17 19.14
C PRO A 58 -6.05 18.09 18.80
N PRO A 59 -5.41 17.45 19.80
CA PRO A 59 -4.38 16.47 19.55
C PRO A 59 -4.98 15.44 18.61
N ALA A 60 -4.28 15.18 17.50
CA ALA A 60 -4.55 14.06 16.63
C ALA A 60 -4.61 12.85 17.53
N THR A 61 -5.84 12.48 17.89
CA THR A 61 -6.13 11.29 18.65
C THR A 61 -5.72 10.22 17.69
N GLU A 62 -4.55 9.61 17.95
CA GLU A 62 -4.18 8.32 17.42
C GLU A 62 -5.47 7.51 17.49
N ARG A 63 -6.12 7.29 16.34
CA ARG A 63 -7.17 6.29 16.28
C ARG A 63 -6.43 5.02 16.68
N PRO A 64 -6.68 4.45 17.87
CA PRO A 64 -6.26 3.09 18.05
C PRO A 64 -7.15 2.36 17.05
N ASP A 65 -6.58 1.75 16.00
CA ASP A 65 -7.32 0.79 15.22
C ASP A 65 -7.74 -0.31 16.21
N THR A 66 -8.94 -0.17 16.75
CA THR A 66 -9.59 -1.09 17.68
C THR A 66 -10.06 -2.29 16.90
N THR A 67 -9.10 -3.06 16.44
CA THR A 67 -9.21 -4.49 16.21
C THR A 67 -7.84 -5.01 16.55
N GLN A 68 -7.70 -5.75 17.66
CA GLN A 68 -6.56 -6.63 17.83
C GLN A 68 -6.43 -7.41 16.52
N SER A 69 -5.42 -7.08 15.70
CA SER A 69 -5.27 -7.64 14.38
C SER A 69 -5.00 -9.13 14.55
N SER A 70 -6.04 -9.95 14.37
CA SER A 70 -5.96 -11.41 14.43
C SER A 70 -5.04 -11.98 13.33
N ARG A 71 -4.60 -11.13 12.40
CA ARG A 71 -3.70 -11.42 11.30
C ARG A 71 -2.48 -10.52 11.36
N GLU A 72 -1.36 -11.06 10.92
CA GLU A 72 -0.06 -10.42 10.81
C GLU A 72 0.47 -10.62 9.39
N TYR A 73 1.11 -9.59 8.84
CA TYR A 73 1.68 -9.64 7.49
C TYR A 73 3.19 -9.65 7.57
N VAL A 74 3.78 -10.71 7.01
CA VAL A 74 5.23 -10.94 7.03
C VAL A 74 5.76 -10.77 5.62
N LYS A 75 6.40 -9.63 5.36
CA LYS A 75 7.13 -9.39 4.11
C LYS A 75 8.35 -10.32 4.06
N LEU A 76 8.49 -11.07 2.97
CA LEU A 76 9.65 -11.92 2.76
C LEU A 76 10.89 -11.09 2.43
N ASN A 77 12.05 -11.58 2.85
CA ASN A 77 13.31 -10.90 2.61
C ASN A 77 13.79 -11.16 1.18
N ASN A 78 14.24 -10.08 0.55
CA ASN A 78 14.72 -10.04 -0.83
C ASN A 78 13.65 -10.39 -1.87
N GLN A 79 13.81 -9.81 -3.05
CA GLN A 79 12.91 -10.07 -4.16
C GLN A 79 13.14 -11.48 -4.74
N PHE A 80 12.11 -12.01 -5.39
CA PHE A 80 12.18 -13.20 -6.21
C PHE A 80 12.49 -12.79 -7.64
N VAL A 81 13.47 -13.44 -8.27
CA VAL A 81 13.87 -13.16 -9.66
C VAL A 81 13.76 -14.44 -10.45
N VAL A 82 12.96 -14.41 -11.52
CA VAL A 82 12.63 -15.59 -12.33
C VAL A 82 12.73 -15.25 -13.81
N PRO A 83 13.53 -15.98 -14.60
CA PRO A 83 13.59 -15.78 -16.04
C PRO A 83 12.39 -16.42 -16.73
N VAL A 84 11.89 -15.74 -17.76
CA VAL A 84 11.00 -16.32 -18.77
C VAL A 84 11.89 -16.75 -19.94
N VAL A 85 11.78 -18.02 -20.33
CA VAL A 85 12.60 -18.62 -21.39
C VAL A 85 11.72 -18.95 -22.59
N THR A 86 12.06 -18.42 -23.75
CA THR A 86 11.45 -18.71 -25.04
C THR A 86 12.53 -19.15 -26.01
N ASP A 87 12.32 -20.23 -26.77
CA ASP A 87 13.31 -20.77 -27.73
C ASP A 87 14.72 -20.97 -27.14
N ALA A 88 14.79 -21.50 -25.92
CA ALA A 88 16.02 -21.71 -25.15
C ALA A 88 16.84 -20.44 -24.86
N LYS A 89 16.22 -19.26 -24.94
CA LYS A 89 16.81 -17.95 -24.59
C LYS A 89 15.96 -17.24 -23.55
N VAL A 90 16.60 -16.47 -22.67
CA VAL A 90 15.88 -15.59 -21.74
C VAL A 90 15.24 -14.46 -22.53
N SER A 91 13.91 -14.38 -22.53
CA SER A 91 13.15 -13.32 -23.20
C SER A 91 12.75 -12.21 -22.24
N ALA A 92 12.60 -12.52 -20.95
CA ALA A 92 12.32 -11.54 -19.91
C ALA A 92 12.81 -12.01 -18.53
N LEU A 93 12.94 -11.06 -17.61
CA LEU A 93 13.13 -11.29 -16.18
C LEU A 93 11.93 -10.76 -15.41
N ILE A 94 11.37 -11.59 -14.53
CA ILE A 94 10.32 -11.21 -13.60
C ILE A 94 10.94 -10.99 -12.23
N VAL A 95 10.59 -9.87 -11.61
CA VAL A 95 11.00 -9.50 -10.26
C VAL A 95 9.76 -9.32 -9.40
N LEU A 96 9.64 -10.07 -8.30
CA LEU A 96 8.49 -10.02 -7.39
C LEU A 96 8.89 -9.74 -5.95
N SER A 97 8.07 -8.96 -5.25
CA SER A 97 8.08 -8.82 -3.79
C SER A 97 6.84 -9.54 -3.24
N LEU A 98 7.02 -10.45 -2.27
CA LEU A 98 5.92 -11.23 -1.69
C LEU A 98 5.79 -10.95 -0.18
N SER A 99 4.56 -11.02 0.32
CA SER A 99 4.24 -10.99 1.75
C SER A 99 3.26 -12.11 2.06
N ILE A 100 3.37 -12.69 3.26
CA ILE A 100 2.48 -13.76 3.71
C ILE A 100 1.58 -13.22 4.81
N GLU A 101 0.28 -13.48 4.71
CA GLU A 101 -0.65 -13.24 5.80
C GLU A 101 -0.72 -14.47 6.69
N VAL A 102 -0.48 -14.28 7.99
CA VAL A 102 -0.50 -15.34 9.00
C VAL A 102 -1.33 -14.94 10.22
N ALA A 103 -1.65 -15.90 11.08
CA ALA A 103 -2.23 -15.60 12.38
C ALA A 103 -1.26 -14.76 13.25
N ALA A 104 -1.80 -13.94 14.15
CA ALA A 104 -1.00 -13.10 15.03
C ALA A 104 0.05 -13.90 15.84
N GLY A 105 1.29 -13.39 15.91
CA GLY A 105 2.37 -14.00 16.67
C GLY A 105 3.04 -15.19 15.98
N GLN A 106 2.85 -15.33 14.67
CA GLN A 106 3.48 -16.39 13.86
C GLN A 106 4.66 -15.88 13.03
N LYS A 107 5.03 -14.61 13.12
CA LYS A 107 6.09 -14.00 12.32
C LYS A 107 7.45 -14.67 12.49
N GLU A 108 7.84 -15.02 13.72
CA GLU A 108 9.09 -15.71 13.99
C GLU A 108 9.11 -17.11 13.33
N THR A 109 7.98 -17.82 13.34
CA THR A 109 7.83 -19.11 12.66
C THR A 109 8.00 -18.96 11.15
N VAL A 110 7.41 -17.92 10.55
CA VAL A 110 7.56 -17.63 9.11
C VAL A 110 9.03 -17.40 8.77
N PHE A 111 9.75 -16.59 9.53
CA PHE A 111 11.17 -16.33 9.28
C PHE A 111 12.06 -17.56 9.51
N ALA A 112 11.74 -18.40 10.51
CA ALA A 112 12.47 -19.65 10.74
C ALA A 112 12.32 -20.64 9.57
N LEU A 113 11.16 -20.65 8.90
CA LEU A 113 10.88 -21.50 7.74
C LEU A 113 11.07 -20.77 6.39
N GLU A 114 11.47 -19.51 6.40
CA GLU A 114 11.64 -18.68 5.21
C GLU A 114 12.53 -19.35 4.15
N PRO A 115 13.67 -20.00 4.48
CA PRO A 115 14.47 -20.68 3.46
C PRO A 115 13.68 -21.73 2.66
N LYS A 116 12.81 -22.51 3.31
CA LYS A 116 11.97 -23.52 2.66
C LYS A 116 10.81 -22.90 1.89
N LEU A 117 10.21 -21.84 2.43
CA LEU A 117 9.19 -21.07 1.73
C LEU A 117 9.73 -20.49 0.43
N ARG A 118 10.93 -19.87 0.48
CA ARG A 118 11.55 -19.29 -0.71
C ARG A 118 11.84 -20.33 -1.77
N ASP A 119 12.34 -21.49 -1.39
CA ASP A 119 12.57 -22.62 -2.31
C ASP A 119 11.26 -23.06 -3.00
N SER A 120 10.20 -23.28 -2.21
CA SER A 120 8.90 -23.68 -2.73
C SER A 120 8.26 -22.62 -3.63
N PHE A 121 8.34 -21.34 -3.25
CA PHE A 121 7.84 -20.23 -4.06
C PHE A 121 8.61 -20.09 -5.36
N LEU A 122 9.94 -20.24 -5.35
CA LEU A 122 10.73 -20.24 -6.59
C LEU A 122 10.27 -21.34 -7.53
N GLN A 123 10.04 -22.56 -7.03
CA GLN A 123 9.51 -23.65 -7.86
C GLN A 123 8.16 -23.31 -8.49
N VAL A 124 7.22 -22.74 -7.72
CA VAL A 124 5.92 -22.28 -8.23
C VAL A 124 6.11 -21.22 -9.32
N LEU A 125 6.95 -20.23 -9.06
CA LEU A 125 7.19 -19.13 -10.01
C LEU A 125 7.86 -19.63 -11.30
N PHE A 126 8.81 -20.56 -11.23
CA PHE A 126 9.40 -21.18 -12.41
C PHE A 126 8.35 -21.97 -13.21
N ASN A 127 7.49 -22.74 -12.54
CA ASN A 127 6.42 -23.47 -13.21
C ASN A 127 5.41 -22.52 -13.87
N HIS A 128 5.08 -21.40 -13.22
CA HIS A 128 4.22 -20.37 -13.76
C HIS A 128 4.86 -19.69 -14.99
N ALA A 129 6.16 -19.41 -14.94
CA ALA A 129 6.90 -18.89 -16.09
C ALA A 129 6.90 -19.88 -17.27
N ASN A 130 7.18 -21.16 -17.01
CA ASN A 130 7.27 -22.20 -18.02
C ASN A 130 5.91 -22.55 -18.66
N SER A 131 4.80 -22.27 -17.98
CA SER A 131 3.44 -22.43 -18.51
C SER A 131 2.92 -21.19 -19.25
N GLY A 132 3.74 -20.15 -19.40
CA GLY A 132 3.36 -18.88 -20.06
C GLY A 132 2.50 -17.96 -19.18
N GLY A 133 2.47 -18.20 -17.88
CA GLY A 133 1.76 -17.37 -16.90
C GLY A 133 2.23 -15.91 -16.91
N PHE A 134 3.51 -15.67 -17.24
CA PHE A 134 4.06 -14.32 -17.35
C PHE A 134 4.01 -13.69 -18.75
N ASP A 135 3.38 -14.35 -19.73
CA ASP A 135 3.28 -13.83 -21.11
C ASP A 135 2.08 -12.91 -21.33
N GLY A 136 2.17 -12.02 -22.34
CA GLY A 136 1.08 -11.13 -22.72
C GLY A 136 0.57 -10.28 -21.56
N ALA A 137 -0.75 -10.26 -21.34
CA ALA A 137 -1.39 -9.56 -20.22
C ALA A 137 -1.19 -10.32 -18.88
N PHE A 138 0.06 -10.41 -18.42
CA PHE A 138 0.46 -11.20 -17.26
C PHE A 138 -0.15 -10.74 -15.93
N THR A 139 -0.55 -9.47 -15.84
CA THR A 139 -1.26 -8.90 -14.68
C THR A 139 -2.79 -9.05 -14.76
N SER A 140 -3.31 -9.79 -15.74
CA SER A 140 -4.75 -10.08 -15.83
C SER A 140 -5.25 -10.83 -14.59
N GLY A 141 -6.51 -10.61 -14.25
CA GLY A 141 -7.11 -11.16 -13.02
C GLY A 141 -7.04 -12.69 -12.93
N GLU A 142 -7.22 -13.38 -14.05
CA GLU A 142 -7.12 -14.85 -14.14
C GLU A 142 -5.69 -15.32 -13.83
N LYS A 143 -4.69 -14.82 -14.56
CA LYS A 143 -3.29 -15.19 -14.36
C LYS A 143 -2.80 -14.88 -12.95
N MET A 144 -3.18 -13.73 -12.40
CA MET A 144 -2.84 -13.36 -11.03
C MET A 144 -3.55 -14.20 -9.98
N ARG A 145 -4.79 -14.64 -10.24
CA ARG A 145 -5.50 -15.56 -9.34
C ARG A 145 -4.83 -16.93 -9.32
N ASP A 146 -4.43 -17.44 -10.48
CA ASP A 146 -3.75 -18.74 -10.59
C ASP A 146 -2.37 -18.71 -9.92
N LEU A 147 -1.60 -17.62 -10.12
CA LEU A 147 -0.32 -17.40 -9.44
C LEU A 147 -0.49 -17.34 -7.92
N ARG A 148 -1.39 -16.50 -7.40
CA ARG A 148 -1.63 -16.37 -5.96
C ARG A 148 -2.13 -17.67 -5.34
N GLY A 149 -3.03 -18.38 -6.02
CA GLY A 149 -3.52 -19.69 -5.58
C GLY A 149 -2.38 -20.70 -5.44
N SER A 150 -1.53 -20.81 -6.46
CA SER A 150 -0.38 -21.73 -6.43
C SER A 150 0.64 -21.37 -5.35
N LEU A 151 0.91 -20.07 -5.15
CA LEU A 151 1.78 -19.59 -4.08
C LEU A 151 1.18 -19.88 -2.70
N PHE A 152 -0.12 -19.70 -2.54
CA PHE A 152 -0.82 -19.99 -1.30
C PHE A 152 -0.78 -21.49 -0.97
N GLU A 153 -1.03 -22.37 -1.94
CA GLU A 153 -0.90 -23.82 -1.77
C GLU A 153 0.51 -24.21 -1.31
N ALA A 154 1.54 -23.64 -1.93
CA ALA A 154 2.94 -23.83 -1.51
C ALA A 154 3.20 -23.30 -0.09
N ALA A 155 2.63 -22.15 0.28
CA ALA A 155 2.76 -21.58 1.62
C ALA A 155 2.13 -22.50 2.67
N VAL A 156 0.92 -23.02 2.41
CA VAL A 156 0.23 -23.97 3.28
C VAL A 156 1.00 -25.29 3.38
N ALA A 157 1.63 -25.76 2.31
CA ALA A 157 2.46 -26.97 2.36
C ALA A 157 3.68 -26.83 3.30
N VAL A 158 4.24 -25.63 3.43
CA VAL A 158 5.43 -25.37 4.28
C VAL A 158 5.06 -24.93 5.69
N LEU A 159 4.12 -24.00 5.83
CA LEU A 159 3.73 -23.38 7.10
C LEU A 159 2.53 -24.09 7.76
N GLY A 160 1.77 -24.86 7.00
CA GLY A 160 0.53 -25.46 7.47
C GLY A 160 -0.59 -24.43 7.64
N PRO A 161 -1.49 -24.61 8.61
CA PRO A 161 -2.72 -23.82 8.74
C PRO A 161 -2.50 -22.37 9.22
N ILE A 162 -1.27 -22.00 9.59
CA ILE A 162 -0.96 -20.62 9.99
C ILE A 162 -0.91 -19.68 8.79
N ALA A 163 -0.63 -20.19 7.58
CA ALA A 163 -0.69 -19.41 6.35
C ALA A 163 -2.14 -19.19 5.96
N SER A 164 -2.53 -17.94 5.79
CA SER A 164 -3.89 -17.57 5.44
C SER A 164 -4.04 -16.95 4.06
N ASP A 165 -3.01 -16.25 3.57
CA ASP A 165 -2.94 -15.74 2.21
C ASP A 165 -1.49 -15.43 1.79
N VAL A 166 -1.27 -15.26 0.48
CA VAL A 166 -0.01 -14.76 -0.09
C VAL A 166 -0.29 -13.54 -0.96
N LEU A 167 0.33 -12.42 -0.59
CA LEU A 167 0.20 -11.15 -1.26
C LEU A 167 1.39 -10.93 -2.19
N VAL A 168 1.09 -10.60 -3.44
CA VAL A 168 2.06 -10.06 -4.39
C VAL A 168 2.09 -8.55 -4.20
N ILE A 169 3.16 -8.06 -3.57
CA ILE A 169 3.31 -6.64 -3.23
C ILE A 169 3.74 -5.84 -4.46
N ASP A 170 4.75 -6.36 -5.16
CA ASP A 170 5.27 -5.77 -6.39
C ASP A 170 5.50 -6.86 -7.43
N ILE A 171 5.30 -6.54 -8.70
CA ILE A 171 5.68 -7.36 -9.83
C ILE A 171 6.20 -6.48 -10.96
N VAL A 172 7.39 -6.79 -11.46
CA VAL A 172 8.02 -6.10 -12.58
C VAL A 172 8.43 -7.14 -13.61
N ARG A 173 8.17 -6.84 -14.89
CA ARG A 173 8.68 -7.60 -16.03
C ARG A 173 9.67 -6.72 -16.79
N GLN A 174 10.85 -7.25 -17.02
CA GLN A 174 11.89 -6.61 -17.83
C GLN A 174 12.19 -7.50 -19.03
N ASP A 175 11.84 -7.06 -20.23
CA ASP A 175 12.19 -7.75 -21.47
C ASP A 175 13.69 -7.54 -21.79
N VAL A 176 14.30 -8.53 -22.46
CA VAL A 176 15.73 -8.59 -22.80
C VAL A 176 15.96 -8.49 -24.30
#